data_AF-A0AAV6UZ31-F1
#
_entry.id   AF-A0AAV6UZ31-F1
#
_cell.length_a   1.000
_cell.length_b   1.000
_cell.length_c   1.000
_cell.angle_alpha   90.00
_cell.angle_beta   90.00
_cell.angle_gamma   90.00
#
_symmetry.space_group_name_H-M   'P 1'
#
loop_
_entity.id
_entity.type
_entity.pdbx_description
1 polymer ?
#
loop_
_entity_poly.entity_id
_entity_poly.type
_entity_poly.pdbx_seq_one_letter_code
_entity_poly.pdbx_strand_id
1 'polypeptide(L)'
;MSLDNFKQLNYELPLVSTDTVEEPTNDDNNNAPYESQNSFKRRRTEDYSELGMYSNKLSNYLCTESRNYFRSKTFLSVRHNSYVYHTEEWKPKGCTMYLPLCEDIMINTHNIEQMSFETDQFFLADEKGNYVGAKPGNAVHLWRFDSTMKKLYISRSILFLKEQDYHDVQFQLGNL
;
A
#
# COMPACT_ATOMS: atom_id res chain seq x y z
N MET A 1 41.89 11.09 42.49
CA MET A 1 42.25 9.65 42.37
C MET A 1 41.40 9.13 41.22
N SER A 2 41.93 9.05 39.99
CA SER A 2 42.67 7.88 39.43
C SER A 2 41.71 6.73 39.13
N LEU A 3 41.65 6.05 37.99
CA LEU A 3 42.27 6.06 36.65
C LEU A 3 41.33 5.16 35.79
N ASP A 4 41.25 5.45 34.50
CA ASP A 4 41.15 4.52 33.36
C ASP A 4 40.26 3.26 33.38
N ASN A 5 39.47 3.11 32.31
CA ASN A 5 39.63 1.93 31.46
C ASN A 5 39.06 2.15 30.05
N PHE A 6 39.96 2.45 29.12
CA PHE A 6 39.78 2.21 27.70
C PHE A 6 39.79 0.71 27.43
N LYS A 7 38.83 0.20 26.65
CA LYS A 7 39.06 -0.95 25.78
C LYS A 7 38.49 -0.67 24.40
N GLN A 8 39.41 -0.31 23.51
CA GLN A 8 39.32 -0.49 22.07
C GLN A 8 39.02 -1.96 21.75
N LEU A 9 38.06 -2.18 20.86
CA LEU A 9 37.96 -3.43 20.10
C LEU A 9 38.13 -3.07 18.62
N ASN A 10 39.38 -3.14 18.19
CA ASN A 10 39.76 -3.28 16.80
C ASN A 10 39.52 -4.74 16.41
N TYR A 11 38.74 -4.98 15.36
CA TYR A 11 38.86 -6.21 14.58
C TYR A 11 38.99 -5.85 13.11
N GLU A 12 39.98 -6.48 12.51
CA GLU A 12 40.63 -6.20 11.25
C GLU A 12 39.73 -6.54 10.05
N LEU A 13 39.82 -5.70 9.02
CA LEU A 13 39.43 -6.02 7.66
C LEU A 13 40.60 -6.75 6.97
N PRO A 14 40.37 -7.84 6.22
CA PRO A 14 41.37 -8.32 5.28
C PRO A 14 41.34 -7.51 3.98
N LEU A 15 42.52 -7.08 3.54
CA LEU A 15 42.81 -6.40 2.28
C LEU A 15 43.22 -7.42 1.19
N VAL A 16 42.70 -7.17 -0.02
CA VAL A 16 43.29 -7.41 -1.37
C VAL A 16 43.43 -8.85 -1.89
N SER A 17 42.92 -9.06 -3.12
CA SER A 17 43.65 -9.68 -4.22
C SER A 17 43.12 -9.18 -5.57
N THR A 18 44.04 -8.85 -6.46
CA THR A 18 43.91 -8.28 -7.81
C THR A 18 43.82 -9.36 -8.91
N ASP A 19 43.54 -8.88 -10.13
CA ASP A 19 43.74 -9.51 -11.45
C ASP A 19 42.59 -10.46 -11.90
N THR A 20 42.06 -10.45 -13.13
CA THR A 20 42.61 -10.17 -14.47
C THR A 20 41.54 -9.72 -15.48
N VAL A 21 42.01 -8.96 -16.49
CA VAL A 21 41.39 -8.61 -17.78
C VAL A 21 41.23 -9.85 -18.67
N GLU A 22 40.13 -9.97 -19.43
CA GLU A 22 40.13 -10.52 -20.80
C GLU A 22 38.82 -10.20 -21.55
N GLU A 23 38.98 -9.46 -22.66
CA GLU A 23 38.02 -9.16 -23.71
C GLU A 23 38.20 -10.22 -24.83
N PRO A 24 37.13 -10.58 -25.57
CA PRO A 24 37.35 -10.75 -27.00
C PRO A 24 36.29 -10.06 -27.85
N THR A 25 36.82 -9.31 -28.81
CA THR A 25 36.23 -8.75 -30.03
C THR A 25 35.69 -9.83 -30.98
N ASN A 26 34.55 -9.59 -31.64
CA ASN A 26 34.45 -9.34 -33.08
C ASN A 26 33.00 -9.43 -33.61
N ASP A 27 32.69 -8.40 -34.40
CA ASP A 27 31.72 -8.25 -35.49
C ASP A 27 30.96 -9.50 -35.99
N ASP A 28 29.65 -9.35 -36.23
CA ASP A 28 29.20 -9.10 -37.60
C ASP A 28 27.71 -8.74 -37.74
N ASN A 29 27.46 -7.87 -38.72
CA ASN A 29 26.20 -7.32 -39.19
C ASN A 29 25.12 -8.37 -39.53
N ASN A 30 23.83 -8.02 -39.36
CA ASN A 30 22.89 -7.99 -40.49
C ASN A 30 21.55 -7.31 -40.19
N ASN A 31 21.17 -6.46 -41.12
CA ASN A 31 19.93 -5.67 -41.23
C ASN A 31 18.67 -6.53 -41.43
N ALA A 32 17.54 -6.11 -40.85
CA ALA A 32 16.30 -5.81 -41.58
C ALA A 32 15.17 -5.34 -40.63
N PRO A 33 14.45 -4.23 -40.94
CA PRO A 33 13.34 -3.72 -40.14
C PRO A 33 11.98 -3.84 -40.87
N TYR A 34 11.02 -4.55 -40.28
CA TYR A 34 9.58 -4.55 -40.60
C TYR A 34 8.89 -5.03 -39.30
N GLU A 35 7.73 -4.58 -38.80
CA GLU A 35 6.62 -3.85 -39.38
C GLU A 35 5.71 -3.36 -38.22
N SER A 36 5.16 -2.16 -38.35
CA SER A 36 4.10 -1.62 -37.50
C SER A 36 2.77 -2.27 -37.85
N GLN A 37 2.01 -2.85 -36.90
CA GLN A 37 0.54 -2.99 -37.03
C GLN A 37 -0.23 -2.95 -35.69
N ASN A 38 -0.93 -1.83 -35.51
CA ASN A 38 -2.36 -1.68 -35.23
C ASN A 38 -3.07 -2.49 -34.13
N SER A 39 -3.56 -1.70 -33.17
CA SER A 39 -4.85 -1.74 -32.47
C SER A 39 -5.91 -2.73 -32.96
N PHE A 40 -6.36 -3.60 -32.04
CA PHE A 40 -7.71 -4.18 -32.10
C PHE A 40 -8.44 -4.01 -30.76
N LYS A 41 -9.28 -2.98 -30.72
CA LYS A 41 -10.43 -2.87 -29.82
C LYS A 41 -11.32 -4.11 -30.00
N ARG A 42 -11.47 -4.95 -28.97
CA ARG A 42 -12.58 -5.90 -28.91
C ARG A 42 -13.79 -5.21 -28.29
N ARG A 43 -14.63 -4.61 -29.14
CA ARG A 43 -16.05 -4.42 -28.88
C ARG A 43 -16.74 -5.74 -29.20
N ARG A 44 -17.54 -6.28 -28.28
CA ARG A 44 -18.59 -7.23 -28.61
C ARG A 44 -19.87 -6.72 -27.97
N THR A 45 -20.66 -6.04 -28.79
CA THR A 45 -22.09 -5.83 -28.57
C THR A 45 -22.77 -6.98 -29.27
N GLU A 46 -23.74 -7.63 -28.65
CA GLU A 46 -24.84 -8.31 -29.33
C GLU A 46 -25.97 -8.45 -28.32
N ASP A 47 -26.99 -7.63 -28.55
CA ASP A 47 -28.28 -7.60 -27.87
C ASP A 47 -29.12 -8.80 -28.32
N TYR A 48 -29.78 -9.46 -27.36
CA TYR A 48 -30.95 -10.30 -27.64
C TYR A 48 -31.97 -10.09 -26.51
N SER A 49 -32.97 -9.25 -26.80
CA SER A 49 -34.24 -9.20 -26.07
C SER A 49 -35.12 -10.36 -26.54
N GLU A 50 -35.85 -11.02 -25.63
CA GLU A 50 -37.32 -11.07 -25.64
C GLU A 50 -37.92 -12.22 -24.77
N LEU A 51 -38.91 -11.81 -23.96
CA LEU A 51 -40.02 -12.51 -23.29
C LEU A 51 -39.82 -13.69 -22.33
N GLY A 52 -40.26 -13.45 -21.09
CA GLY A 52 -40.65 -14.46 -20.11
C GLY A 52 -41.45 -13.85 -18.96
N MET A 53 -42.64 -13.29 -19.26
CA MET A 53 -43.62 -12.86 -18.27
C MET A 53 -44.25 -14.07 -17.58
N TYR A 54 -43.93 -14.30 -16.30
CA TYR A 54 -44.82 -15.02 -15.38
C TYR A 54 -44.95 -14.27 -14.06
N SER A 55 -46.17 -13.77 -13.86
CA SER A 55 -46.70 -13.19 -12.63
C SER A 55 -46.74 -14.23 -11.52
N ASN A 56 -46.33 -13.85 -10.31
CA ASN A 56 -46.98 -14.30 -9.08
C ASN A 56 -46.94 -13.20 -8.01
N LYS A 57 -48.13 -12.90 -7.48
CA LYS A 57 -48.39 -11.95 -6.40
C LYS A 57 -48.07 -12.59 -5.04
N LEU A 58 -47.79 -11.71 -4.07
CA LEU A 58 -47.65 -11.90 -2.61
C LEU A 58 -46.24 -12.23 -2.06
N SER A 59 -45.49 -11.17 -1.77
CA SER A 59 -44.92 -10.97 -0.43
C SER A 59 -44.53 -9.50 -0.26
N ASN A 60 -45.30 -8.75 0.53
CA ASN A 60 -44.86 -7.47 1.09
C ASN A 60 -43.91 -7.75 2.26
N TYR A 61 -43.11 -6.74 2.63
CA TYR A 61 -42.08 -6.74 3.66
C TYR A 61 -40.74 -7.34 3.20
N LEU A 62 -39.95 -6.53 2.52
CA LEU A 62 -38.77 -5.92 3.14
C LEU A 62 -38.36 -4.76 2.24
N CYS A 63 -37.98 -3.67 2.90
CA CYS A 63 -37.41 -2.47 2.30
C CYS A 63 -36.59 -2.86 1.08
N THR A 64 -37.03 -2.41 -0.10
CA THR A 64 -36.13 -2.32 -1.23
C THR A 64 -35.05 -1.38 -0.74
N GLU A 65 -33.95 -1.93 -0.22
CA GLU A 65 -32.71 -1.18 -0.13
C GLU A 65 -32.59 -0.59 -1.52
N SER A 66 -32.78 0.73 -1.60
CA SER A 66 -32.37 1.42 -2.80
C SER A 66 -30.92 1.02 -2.93
N ARG A 67 -30.61 0.14 -3.88
CA ARG A 67 -29.29 0.05 -4.47
C ARG A 67 -29.09 1.42 -5.07
N ASN A 68 -28.75 2.35 -4.20
CA ASN A 68 -28.10 3.57 -4.54
C ASN A 68 -26.82 3.08 -5.17
N TYR A 69 -26.84 2.97 -6.51
CA TYR A 69 -25.66 2.97 -7.33
C TYR A 69 -25.03 4.37 -7.25
N PHE A 70 -24.80 4.89 -6.04
CA PHE A 70 -23.62 5.71 -5.85
C PHE A 70 -22.49 4.78 -6.29
N ARG A 71 -21.76 5.19 -7.33
CA ARG A 71 -20.45 4.60 -7.60
C ARG A 71 -19.62 4.88 -6.35
N SER A 72 -19.76 4.03 -5.35
CA SER A 72 -18.94 4.01 -4.16
C SER A 72 -17.52 3.90 -4.67
N LYS A 73 -16.71 4.90 -4.34
CA LYS A 73 -15.30 4.84 -4.72
C LYS A 73 -14.74 3.68 -3.89
N THR A 74 -14.23 2.66 -4.56
CA THR A 74 -13.60 1.51 -3.88
C THR A 74 -12.13 1.76 -3.60
N PHE A 75 -11.65 2.98 -3.86
CA PHE A 75 -10.23 3.30 -3.81
C PHE A 75 -10.02 4.55 -2.97
N LEU A 76 -9.25 4.39 -1.90
CA LEU A 76 -8.71 5.50 -1.12
C LEU A 76 -7.38 5.93 -1.75
N SER A 77 -7.27 7.21 -2.14
CA SER A 77 -6.04 7.76 -2.69
C SER A 77 -5.27 8.50 -1.60
N VAL A 78 -4.01 8.14 -1.39
CA VAL A 78 -3.11 8.80 -0.44
C VAL A 78 -1.91 9.31 -1.22
N ARG A 79 -1.71 10.63 -1.19
CA ARG A 79 -0.56 11.26 -1.84
C ARG A 79 0.68 11.13 -0.96
N HIS A 80 1.82 10.86 -1.58
CA HIS A 80 3.10 10.94 -0.90
C HIS A 80 3.39 12.38 -0.48
N ASN A 81 3.95 12.51 0.71
CA ASN A 81 4.61 13.73 1.18
C ASN A 81 5.55 13.37 2.36
N SER A 82 6.41 14.32 2.77
CA SER A 82 7.39 14.12 3.85
C SER A 82 6.80 13.90 5.27
N TYR A 83 5.48 13.97 5.39
CA TYR A 83 4.68 13.90 6.62
C TYR A 83 3.72 12.70 6.62
N VAL A 84 3.75 11.86 5.58
CA VAL A 84 2.96 10.64 5.47
C VAL A 84 3.88 9.44 5.54
N TYR A 85 3.53 8.50 6.40
CA TYR A 85 4.28 7.28 6.64
C TYR A 85 3.33 6.09 6.57
N HIS A 86 3.86 4.89 6.36
CA HIS A 86 3.07 3.68 6.36
C HIS A 86 3.83 2.50 6.93
N THR A 87 3.09 1.43 7.20
CA THR A 87 3.63 0.14 7.61
C THR A 87 2.68 -0.98 7.20
N GLU A 88 3.25 -2.10 6.81
CA GLU A 88 2.53 -3.37 6.56
C GLU A 88 2.89 -4.42 7.63
N GLU A 89 3.91 -4.13 8.45
CA GLU A 89 4.40 -4.98 9.54
C GLU A 89 3.87 -4.47 10.89
N TRP A 90 2.56 -4.28 11.01
CA TRP A 90 1.97 -3.79 12.25
C TRP A 90 2.24 -4.76 13.40
N LYS A 91 2.77 -4.23 14.51
CA LYS A 91 3.08 -4.96 15.73
C LYS A 91 2.27 -4.40 16.90
N PRO A 92 1.64 -5.27 17.71
CA PRO A 92 0.95 -4.81 18.91
C PRO A 92 1.94 -4.21 19.91
N LYS A 93 1.42 -3.42 20.87
CA LYS A 93 2.18 -2.79 21.97
C LYS A 93 3.11 -1.66 21.54
N GLY A 94 2.81 -0.96 20.45
CA GLY A 94 3.54 0.24 20.06
C GLY A 94 4.92 0.00 19.47
N CYS A 95 5.33 -1.24 19.21
CA CYS A 95 6.63 -1.54 18.58
C CYS A 95 6.62 -1.43 17.04
N THR A 96 5.59 -0.78 16.48
CA THR A 96 5.45 -0.62 15.03
C THR A 96 6.31 0.53 14.56
N MET A 97 7.17 0.27 13.57
CA MET A 97 7.93 1.29 12.88
C MET A 97 7.24 1.68 11.58
N TYR A 98 7.07 2.98 11.38
CA TYR A 98 6.47 3.56 10.19
C TYR A 98 7.57 4.09 9.26
N LEU A 99 7.53 3.65 8.00
CA LEU A 99 8.46 4.08 6.97
C LEU A 99 7.86 5.25 6.17
N PRO A 100 8.68 6.17 5.64
CA PRO A 100 8.19 7.27 4.82
C PRO A 100 7.45 6.72 3.59
N LEU A 101 6.29 7.29 3.28
CA LEU A 101 5.58 6.95 2.06
C LEU A 101 6.31 7.57 0.87
N CYS A 102 6.98 6.73 0.07
CA CYS A 102 7.85 7.18 -1.02
C CYS A 102 7.10 7.50 -2.33
N GLU A 103 5.86 7.02 -2.48
CA GLU A 103 5.07 7.15 -3.70
C GLU A 103 3.58 7.33 -3.39
N ASP A 104 2.84 7.92 -4.34
CA ASP A 104 1.39 8.01 -4.23
C ASP A 104 0.80 6.60 -4.28
N ILE A 105 -0.12 6.31 -3.36
CA ILE A 105 -0.76 4.99 -3.28
C ILE A 105 -2.26 5.10 -3.45
N MET A 106 -2.81 4.05 -4.04
CA MET A 106 -4.24 3.87 -4.17
C MET A 106 -4.63 2.53 -3.54
N ILE A 107 -5.46 2.58 -2.52
CA ILE A 107 -5.79 1.44 -1.69
C ILE A 107 -7.19 0.97 -2.04
N ASN A 108 -7.30 -0.26 -2.51
CA ASN A 108 -8.60 -0.88 -2.72
C ASN A 108 -9.26 -1.18 -1.36
N THR A 109 -10.34 -0.48 -1.05
CA THR A 109 -11.12 -0.60 0.18
C THR A 109 -12.18 -1.71 0.11
N HIS A 110 -12.41 -2.32 -1.06
CA HIS A 110 -13.40 -3.40 -1.22
C HIS A 110 -13.13 -4.61 -0.32
N ASN A 111 -11.85 -4.94 -0.10
CA ASN A 111 -11.44 -6.08 0.72
C ASN A 111 -11.05 -5.66 2.15
N ILE A 112 -11.39 -4.43 2.56
CA ILE A 112 -11.13 -3.94 3.92
C ILE A 112 -12.41 -4.14 4.73
N GLU A 113 -12.31 -4.99 5.74
CA GLU A 113 -13.46 -5.38 6.59
C GLU A 113 -13.79 -4.30 7.62
N GLN A 114 -12.75 -3.64 8.11
CA GLN A 114 -12.89 -2.61 9.12
C GLN A 114 -11.76 -1.57 8.97
N MET A 115 -12.05 -0.34 9.38
CA MET A 115 -11.05 0.69 9.60
C MET A 115 -11.07 1.12 11.06
N SER A 116 -9.92 1.45 11.63
CA SER A 116 -9.85 2.12 12.92
C SER A 116 -8.87 3.29 12.87
N PHE A 117 -9.04 4.21 13.81
CA PHE A 117 -8.28 5.46 13.87
C PHE A 117 -7.59 5.56 15.22
N GLU A 118 -6.37 6.06 15.23
CA GLU A 118 -5.56 6.17 16.44
C GLU A 118 -4.76 7.48 16.41
N THR A 119 -4.72 8.18 17.55
CA THR A 119 -3.91 9.38 17.74
C THR A 119 -2.97 9.14 18.89
N ASP A 120 -1.68 9.04 18.62
CA ASP A 120 -0.64 8.74 19.60
C ASP A 120 0.75 9.20 19.12
N GLN A 121 1.81 8.83 19.83
CA GLN A 121 3.19 8.91 19.38
C GLN A 121 3.62 7.63 18.66
N PHE A 122 4.14 7.79 17.45
CA PHE A 122 4.54 6.69 16.59
C PHE A 122 6.04 6.71 16.32
N PHE A 123 6.66 5.52 16.27
CA PHE A 123 8.05 5.36 15.91
C PHE A 123 8.24 5.43 14.39
N LEU A 124 9.18 6.25 13.96
CA LEU A 124 9.50 6.49 12.56
C LEU A 124 10.83 5.84 12.21
N ALA A 125 10.87 5.31 11.00
CA ALA A 125 12.07 4.84 10.36
C ALA A 125 12.48 5.79 9.21
N ASP A 126 13.72 5.70 8.77
CA ASP A 126 14.14 6.21 7.46
C ASP A 126 13.74 5.23 6.35
N GLU A 127 14.03 5.58 5.10
CA GLU A 127 13.79 4.72 3.92
C GLU A 127 14.55 3.39 3.97
N LYS A 128 15.61 3.31 4.79
CA LYS A 128 16.42 2.10 4.99
C LYS A 128 15.93 1.26 6.17
N GLY A 129 14.90 1.71 6.89
CA GLY A 129 14.35 1.03 8.07
C GLY A 129 15.09 1.34 9.38
N ASN A 130 16.04 2.28 9.39
CA ASN A 130 16.71 2.71 10.63
C ASN A 130 15.80 3.60 11.46
N TYR A 131 15.80 3.43 12.77
CA TYR A 131 15.02 4.28 13.68
C TYR A 131 15.48 5.74 13.63
N VAL A 132 14.54 6.67 13.44
CA VAL A 132 14.80 8.11 13.36
C VAL A 132 14.24 8.87 14.57
N GLY A 133 13.18 8.38 15.19
CA GLY A 133 12.57 9.04 16.34
C GLY A 133 11.10 8.67 16.53
N ALA A 134 10.48 9.27 17.55
CA ALA A 134 9.04 9.19 17.77
C ALA A 134 8.40 10.55 17.49
N LYS A 135 7.24 10.57 16.80
CA LYS A 135 6.48 11.80 16.56
C LYS A 135 4.98 11.57 16.82
N PRO A 136 4.27 12.57 17.37
CA PRO A 136 2.82 12.52 17.46
C PRO A 136 2.19 12.56 16.06
N GLY A 137 1.08 11.86 15.87
CA GLY A 137 0.34 11.88 14.61
C GLY A 137 -1.00 11.15 14.70
N ASN A 138 -1.64 10.99 13.55
CA ASN A 138 -2.90 10.26 13.40
C ASN A 138 -2.69 9.07 12.46
N ALA A 139 -3.02 7.87 12.90
CA ALA A 139 -2.95 6.65 12.12
C ALA A 139 -4.34 6.15 11.70
N VAL A 140 -4.42 5.68 10.46
CA VAL A 140 -5.56 4.94 9.90
C VAL A 140 -5.14 3.49 9.72
N HIS A 141 -5.78 2.59 10.45
CA HIS A 141 -5.53 1.15 10.40
C HIS A 141 -6.57 0.47 9.50
N LEU A 142 -6.09 -0.27 8.51
CA LEU A 142 -6.91 -0.97 7.53
C LEU A 142 -6.92 -2.47 7.85
N TRP A 143 -8.06 -2.96 8.33
CA TRP A 143 -8.22 -4.32 8.82
C TRP A 143 -8.70 -5.26 7.72
N ARG A 144 -8.09 -6.43 7.64
CA ARG A 144 -8.53 -7.54 6.80
C ARG A 144 -8.79 -8.76 7.66
N PHE A 145 -9.72 -9.59 7.22
CA PHE A 145 -9.94 -10.88 7.83
C PHE A 145 -9.04 -11.93 7.19
N ASP A 146 -8.25 -12.61 8.03
CA ASP A 146 -7.50 -13.80 7.62
C ASP A 146 -8.42 -15.02 7.79
N SER A 147 -8.80 -15.63 6.66
CA SER A 147 -9.68 -16.79 6.63
C SER A 147 -9.04 -18.07 7.15
N THR A 148 -7.71 -18.14 7.17
CA THR A 148 -6.92 -19.26 7.70
C THR A 148 -6.78 -19.13 9.21
N MET A 149 -6.36 -17.97 9.70
CA MET A 149 -6.20 -17.72 11.14
C MET A 149 -7.51 -17.36 11.86
N LYS A 150 -8.61 -17.17 11.11
CA LYS A 150 -9.93 -16.77 11.62
C LYS A 150 -9.88 -15.53 12.52
N LYS A 151 -9.09 -14.53 12.14
CA LYS A 151 -8.92 -13.29 12.91
C LYS A 151 -8.76 -12.08 12.01
N LEU A 152 -9.13 -10.92 12.53
CA LEU A 152 -8.79 -9.64 11.92
C LEU A 152 -7.31 -9.30 12.18
N TYR A 153 -6.68 -8.70 11.20
CA TYR A 153 -5.33 -8.14 11.32
C TYR A 153 -5.25 -6.81 10.58
N ILE A 154 -4.34 -5.95 11.03
CA ILE A 154 -4.03 -4.69 10.34
C ILE A 154 -3.14 -5.03 9.15
N SER A 155 -3.73 -4.96 7.96
CA SER A 155 -3.05 -5.25 6.69
C SER A 155 -2.13 -4.12 6.25
N ARG A 156 -2.52 -2.89 6.58
CA ARG A 156 -1.74 -1.68 6.35
C ARG A 156 -2.17 -0.62 7.33
N SER A 157 -1.23 0.15 7.83
CA SER A 157 -1.50 1.35 8.60
C SER A 157 -0.80 2.54 7.98
N ILE A 158 -1.49 3.68 7.96
CA ILE A 158 -0.99 4.92 7.36
C ILE A 158 -1.03 6.00 8.43
N LEU A 159 0.12 6.61 8.65
CA LEU A 159 0.34 7.65 9.63
C LEU A 159 0.48 9.01 8.96
N PHE A 160 -0.24 9.97 9.50
CA PHE A 160 -0.24 11.37 9.08
C PHE A 160 0.29 12.23 10.22
N LEU A 161 1.42 12.91 9.99
CA LEU A 161 1.97 13.87 10.95
C LEU A 161 1.33 15.27 10.83
N LYS A 162 0.69 15.55 9.69
CA LYS A 162 -0.07 16.77 9.45
C LYS A 162 -1.57 16.49 9.50
N GLU A 163 -2.28 17.32 10.25
CA GLU A 163 -3.73 17.17 10.44
C GLU A 163 -4.51 17.34 9.13
N GLN A 164 -4.07 18.24 8.25
CA GLN A 164 -4.73 18.46 6.96
C GLN A 164 -4.76 17.19 6.08
N ASP A 165 -3.64 16.48 5.98
CA ASP A 165 -3.56 15.27 5.17
C ASP A 165 -4.45 14.15 5.74
N TYR A 166 -4.58 14.11 7.07
CA TYR A 166 -5.50 13.20 7.76
C TYR A 166 -6.96 13.54 7.48
N HIS A 167 -7.35 14.82 7.57
CA HIS A 167 -8.71 15.28 7.25
C HIS A 167 -9.09 15.01 5.79
N ASP A 168 -8.16 15.19 4.86
CA ASP A 168 -8.37 14.89 3.43
C ASP A 168 -8.72 13.40 3.23
N VAL A 169 -8.04 12.50 3.96
CA VAL A 169 -8.33 11.07 3.94
C VAL A 169 -9.66 10.75 4.62
N GLN A 170 -9.97 11.36 5.75
CA GLN A 170 -11.27 11.16 6.41
C GLN A 170 -12.43 11.63 5.51
N PHE A 171 -12.27 12.75 4.80
CA PHE A 171 -13.25 13.23 3.83
C PHE A 171 -13.41 12.25 2.67
N GLN A 172 -12.31 11.70 2.15
CA GLN A 172 -12.40 10.66 1.13
C GLN A 172 -13.15 9.42 1.64
N LEU A 173 -12.82 8.95 2.84
CA LEU A 173 -13.45 7.79 3.49
C LEU A 173 -14.95 7.97 3.70
N GLY A 174 -15.40 9.17 4.08
CA GLY A 174 -16.83 9.49 4.22
C GLY A 174 -17.61 9.51 2.90
N ASN A 175 -16.91 9.51 1.77
CA ASN A 175 -17.47 9.54 0.41
C ASN A 175 -17.22 8.22 -0.37
N LEU A 176 -16.65 7.20 0.27
CA LEU A 176 -16.53 5.85 -0.30
C LEU A 176 -17.88 5.14 -0.21
#